data_AF-R7HLQ4-F1
#
_entry.id   AF-R7HLQ4-F1
#
_cell.length_a   1.000
_cell.length_b   1.000
_cell.length_c   1.000
_cell.angle_alpha   90.00
_cell.angle_beta   90.00
_cell.angle_gamma   90.00
#
_symmetry.space_group_name_H-M   'P 1'
#
loop_
_entity.id
_entity.type
_entity.pdbx_description
1 polymer ?
#
loop_
_entity_poly.entity_id
_entity_poly.type
_entity_poly.pdbx_seq_one_letter_code
_entity_poly.pdbx_strand_id
1 'polypeptide(L)'
;MKRLNKKGFTLVELLVVIVILAVIMSIAIPSITSSIERSKDKQKTQIIKLIESAGELYVDRHKNTVPNGPITLNKLIEDGLITKEEIKDPFNEKSSLCGYISYTKSTNEVTWVEQSGSKQYCISLE
;
A
#
# COMPACT_ATOMS: atom_id res chain seq x y z
N MET A 1 46.16 -21.12 -40.42
CA MET A 1 44.81 -21.08 -39.80
C MET A 1 44.93 -21.24 -38.29
N LYS A 2 44.59 -20.21 -37.50
CA LYS A 2 44.55 -20.30 -36.03
C LYS A 2 43.33 -21.13 -35.61
N ARG A 3 43.54 -22.28 -34.96
CA ARG A 3 42.43 -23.04 -34.35
C ARG A 3 41.98 -22.30 -33.10
N LEU A 4 40.77 -21.76 -33.12
CA LEU A 4 40.13 -21.19 -31.94
C LEU A 4 39.75 -22.34 -31.02
N ASN A 5 40.48 -22.49 -29.92
CA ASN A 5 40.25 -23.53 -28.92
C ASN A 5 39.00 -23.15 -28.11
N LYS A 6 37.80 -23.49 -28.61
CA LYS A 6 36.54 -23.23 -27.91
C LYS A 6 36.37 -24.27 -26.79
N LYS A 7 36.88 -23.95 -25.61
CA LYS A 7 36.52 -24.67 -24.37
C LYS A 7 35.05 -24.40 -24.09
N GLY A 8 34.22 -25.44 -24.16
CA GLY A 8 32.81 -25.38 -23.78
C GLY A 8 32.64 -25.58 -22.27
N PHE A 9 31.59 -24.98 -21.70
CA PHE A 9 31.15 -25.24 -20.33
C PHE A 9 30.70 -26.69 -20.20
N THR A 10 31.00 -27.32 -19.06
CA THR A 10 30.49 -28.66 -18.76
C THR A 10 29.08 -28.58 -18.16
N LEU A 11 28.23 -29.56 -18.44
CA LEU A 11 26.90 -29.64 -17.80
C LEU A 11 27.01 -29.78 -16.28
N VAL A 12 28.09 -30.40 -15.78
CA VAL A 12 28.34 -30.59 -14.35
C VAL A 12 28.64 -29.26 -13.66
N GLU A 13 29.43 -28.36 -14.27
CA GLU A 13 29.65 -27.02 -13.72
C GLU A 13 28.35 -26.24 -13.58
N LEU A 14 27.48 -26.30 -14.60
CA LEU A 14 26.19 -25.62 -14.54
C LEU A 14 25.30 -26.22 -13.44
N LEU A 15 25.33 -27.56 -13.26
CA LEU A 15 24.54 -28.27 -12.26
C LEU A 15 24.93 -27.86 -10.83
N VAL A 16 26.23 -27.78 -10.53
CA VAL A 16 26.68 -27.38 -9.18
C VAL A 16 26.25 -25.95 -8.86
N VAL A 17 26.32 -25.04 -9.84
CA VAL A 17 25.92 -23.64 -9.66
C VAL A 17 24.44 -23.52 -9.33
N ILE A 18 23.55 -24.22 -10.05
CA ILE A 18 22.11 -24.16 -9.77
C ILE A 18 21.77 -24.73 -8.39
N VAL A 19 22.50 -25.75 -7.92
CA VAL A 19 22.30 -26.33 -6.58
C VAL A 19 22.65 -25.31 -5.49
N ILE A 20 23.79 -24.62 -5.62
CA ILE A 20 24.19 -23.59 -4.67
C ILE A 20 23.18 -22.41 -4.69
N LEU A 21 22.75 -21.99 -5.88
CA LEU A 21 21.73 -20.94 -6.03
C LEU A 21 20.40 -21.34 -5.40
N ALA A 22 19.97 -22.60 -5.52
CA ALA A 22 18.75 -23.10 -4.90
C ALA A 22 18.80 -23.04 -3.37
N VAL A 23 19.94 -23.41 -2.76
CA VAL A 23 20.14 -23.32 -1.31
C VAL A 23 20.07 -21.86 -0.84
N ILE A 24 20.75 -20.94 -1.52
CA ILE A 24 20.72 -19.51 -1.17
C ILE A 24 19.30 -18.94 -1.31
N MET A 25 18.60 -19.27 -2.40
CA MET A 25 17.22 -18.83 -2.63
C MET A 25 16.25 -19.33 -1.57
N SER A 26 16.44 -20.56 -1.06
CA SER A 26 15.57 -21.13 -0.02
C SER A 26 15.53 -20.29 1.26
N ILE A 27 16.65 -19.64 1.60
CA ILE A 27 16.79 -18.77 2.78
C ILE A 27 16.39 -17.32 2.44
N ALA A 28 16.75 -16.86 1.23
CA ALA A 28 16.54 -15.47 0.81
C ALA A 28 15.05 -15.13 0.59
N ILE A 29 14.28 -16.01 -0.07
CA ILE A 29 12.87 -15.76 -0.43
C ILE A 29 12.00 -15.38 0.79
N PRO A 30 11.95 -16.16 1.89
CA PRO A 30 11.09 -15.79 3.03
C PRO A 30 11.52 -14.47 3.70
N SER A 31 12.83 -14.20 3.76
CA SER A 31 13.36 -12.96 4.32
C SER A 31 12.93 -11.74 3.51
N ILE A 32 13.04 -11.82 2.17
CA ILE A 32 12.64 -10.76 1.24
C ILE A 32 11.13 -10.53 1.32
N THR A 33 10.32 -11.60 1.24
CA THR A 33 8.85 -11.50 1.34
C THR A 33 8.42 -10.80 2.63
N SER A 34 8.97 -11.22 3.78
CA SER A 34 8.64 -10.58 5.06
C SER A 34 9.07 -9.12 5.15
N SER A 35 10.14 -8.73 4.45
CA SER A 35 10.61 -7.34 4.38
C SER A 35 9.69 -6.49 3.51
N ILE A 36 9.18 -7.06 2.41
CA ILE A 36 8.18 -6.43 1.55
C ILE A 36 6.88 -6.21 2.30
N GLU A 37 6.37 -7.22 3.02
CA GLU A 37 5.16 -7.11 3.84
C GLU A 37 5.28 -5.99 4.88
N ARG A 38 6.39 -5.96 5.64
CA ARG A 38 6.67 -4.87 6.59
C ARG A 38 6.73 -3.50 5.92
N SER A 39 7.25 -3.41 4.70
CA SER A 39 7.29 -2.15 3.96
C SER A 39 5.87 -1.72 3.54
N LYS A 40 5.03 -2.66 3.11
CA LYS A 40 3.63 -2.43 2.78
C LYS A 40 2.81 -1.99 4.00
N ASP A 41 3.01 -2.62 5.16
CA ASP A 41 2.37 -2.21 6.42
C ASP A 41 2.73 -0.78 6.83
N LYS A 42 4.02 -0.42 6.70
CA LYS A 42 4.49 0.94 6.96
C LYS A 42 3.86 1.94 5.99
N GLN A 43 3.79 1.61 4.70
CA GLN A 43 3.12 2.44 3.70
C GLN A 43 1.64 2.62 4.02
N LYS A 44 0.92 1.54 4.35
CA LYS A 44 -0.49 1.60 4.77
C LYS A 44 -0.68 2.53 5.95
N THR A 45 0.18 2.43 6.96
CA THR A 45 0.14 3.30 8.16
C THR A 45 0.37 4.78 7.80
N GLN A 46 1.27 5.07 6.87
CA GLN A 46 1.51 6.44 6.40
C GLN A 46 0.31 6.99 5.64
N ILE A 47 -0.31 6.18 4.80
CA ILE A 47 -1.51 6.57 4.05
C ILE A 47 -2.69 6.83 5.01
N ILE A 48 -2.88 6.00 6.04
CA ILE A 48 -3.91 6.24 7.05
C ILE A 48 -3.70 7.61 7.72
N LYS A 49 -2.47 7.92 8.14
CA LYS A 49 -2.15 9.22 8.73
C LYS A 49 -2.38 10.39 7.77
N LEU A 50 -2.12 10.20 6.48
CA LEU A 50 -2.42 11.19 5.45
C LEU A 50 -3.93 11.43 5.35
N ILE A 51 -4.73 10.36 5.35
CA ILE A 51 -6.19 10.46 5.31
C ILE A 51 -6.74 11.12 6.59
N GLU A 52 -6.17 10.80 7.77
CA GLU A 52 -6.53 11.45 9.03
C GLU A 52 -6.23 12.94 9.00
N SER A 53 -5.04 13.33 8.56
CA SER A 53 -4.67 14.74 8.41
C SER A 53 -5.57 15.47 7.41
N ALA A 54 -5.93 14.82 6.29
CA ALA A 54 -6.92 15.36 5.37
C ALA A 54 -8.31 15.48 6.01
N GLY A 55 -8.71 14.51 6.84
CA GLY A 55 -9.94 14.55 7.62
C GLY A 55 -9.97 15.74 8.59
N GLU A 56 -8.86 16.01 9.29
CA GLU A 56 -8.71 17.18 10.16
C GLU A 56 -8.85 18.49 9.39
N LEU A 57 -8.18 18.60 8.24
CA LEU A 57 -8.29 19.77 7.36
C LEU A 57 -9.71 19.95 6.82
N TYR A 58 -10.38 18.85 6.47
CA TYR A 58 -11.78 18.89 6.02
C TYR A 58 -12.71 19.43 7.10
N VAL A 59 -12.56 18.92 8.33
CA VAL A 59 -13.32 19.38 9.49
C VAL A 59 -13.04 20.86 9.79
N ASP A 60 -11.78 21.30 9.69
CA ASP A 60 -11.40 22.70 9.90
C ASP A 60 -12.02 23.64 8.86
N ARG A 61 -12.06 23.23 7.59
CA ARG A 61 -12.72 23.96 6.50
C ARG A 61 -14.24 24.00 6.65
N HIS A 62 -14.83 22.91 7.14
CA HIS A 62 -16.28 22.71 7.18
C HIS A 62 -16.87 22.76 8.59
N LYS A 63 -16.25 23.48 9.55
CA LYS A 63 -16.61 23.53 10.98
C LYS A 63 -18.11 23.53 11.29
N ASN A 64 -18.92 24.21 10.48
CA ASN A 64 -20.37 24.35 10.68
C ASN A 64 -21.23 23.35 9.88
N THR A 65 -20.66 22.68 8.89
CA THR A 65 -21.35 21.77 7.96
C THR A 65 -20.84 20.33 8.03
N VAL A 66 -19.92 20.01 8.94
CA VAL A 66 -19.46 18.63 9.11
C VAL A 66 -20.67 17.75 9.45
N PRO A 67 -21.02 16.79 8.57
CA PRO A 67 -22.15 15.90 8.81
C PRO A 67 -21.92 15.09 10.09
N ASN A 68 -22.99 14.81 10.85
CA ASN A 68 -22.94 13.90 12.01
C ASN A 68 -22.76 12.42 11.58
N GLY A 69 -22.04 12.15 10.50
CA GLY A 69 -21.92 10.86 9.86
C GLY A 69 -20.56 10.68 9.18
N PRO A 70 -20.31 9.49 8.61
CA PRO A 70 -19.00 9.14 8.07
C PRO A 70 -18.57 10.09 6.94
N ILE A 71 -17.34 10.58 7.02
CA ILE A 71 -16.69 11.34 5.95
C ILE A 71 -16.00 10.31 5.04
N THR A 72 -16.54 10.13 3.85
CA THR A 72 -16.02 9.18 2.87
C THR A 72 -14.80 9.75 2.15
N LEU A 73 -13.93 8.88 1.64
CA LEU A 73 -12.75 9.28 0.86
C LEU A 73 -13.12 10.11 -0.38
N ASN A 74 -14.27 9.86 -1.02
CA ASN A 74 -14.73 10.66 -2.15
C ASN A 74 -14.92 12.13 -1.77
N LYS A 75 -15.43 12.45 -0.57
CA LYS A 75 -15.60 13.84 -0.12
C LYS A 75 -14.26 14.55 0.05
N LEU A 76 -13.24 13.84 0.53
CA LEU A 76 -11.89 14.37 0.69
C LEU A 76 -11.24 14.65 -0.68
N ILE A 77 -11.53 13.81 -1.68
CA ILE A 77 -11.07 14.03 -3.06
C ILE A 77 -11.81 15.19 -3.72
N GLU A 78 -13.13 15.28 -3.54
CA GLU A 78 -13.94 16.38 -4.05
C GLU A 78 -13.50 17.74 -3.48
N ASP A 79 -13.07 17.78 -2.21
CA ASP A 79 -12.50 18.98 -1.57
C ASP A 79 -11.03 19.26 -1.98
N GLY A 80 -10.44 18.39 -2.81
CA GLY A 80 -9.06 18.51 -3.28
C GLY A 80 -8.01 18.35 -2.18
N LEU A 81 -8.34 17.67 -1.09
CA LEU A 81 -7.44 17.45 0.05
C LEU A 81 -6.51 16.25 -0.16
N ILE A 82 -6.97 15.26 -0.92
CA ILE A 82 -6.23 14.05 -1.28
C ILE A 82 -6.56 13.63 -2.70
N THR A 83 -5.64 12.93 -3.34
CA THR A 83 -5.86 12.30 -4.65
C THR A 83 -6.10 10.80 -4.52
N LYS A 84 -6.65 10.20 -5.57
CA LYS A 84 -6.86 8.74 -5.66
C LYS A 84 -5.54 7.95 -5.60
N GLU A 85 -4.45 8.53 -6.07
CA GLU A 85 -3.13 7.90 -6.12
C GLU A 85 -2.50 7.83 -4.73
N GLU A 86 -2.70 8.86 -3.90
CA GLU A 86 -2.15 8.95 -2.54
C GLU A 86 -2.78 7.96 -1.56
N ILE A 87 -3.98 7.45 -1.86
CA ILE A 87 -4.72 6.52 -1.01
C ILE A 87 -4.68 5.07 -1.49
N LYS A 88 -3.85 4.75 -2.49
CA LYS A 88 -3.72 3.41 -3.07
C LYS A 88 -3.37 2.37 -2.00
N ASP A 89 -4.06 1.23 -2.01
CA ASP A 89 -3.77 0.14 -1.08
C ASP A 89 -2.44 -0.56 -1.45
N PRO A 90 -1.45 -0.64 -0.55
CA PRO A 90 -0.19 -1.34 -0.79
C PRO A 90 -0.34 -2.84 -1.04
N PHE A 91 -1.46 -3.42 -0.60
CA PHE A 91 -1.79 -4.84 -0.75
C PHE A 91 -2.69 -5.13 -1.95
N ASN A 92 -3.44 -4.12 -2.43
CA ASN A 92 -4.29 -4.26 -3.61
C ASN A 92 -4.15 -3.05 -4.54
N GLU A 93 -3.43 -3.24 -5.64
CA GLU A 93 -3.15 -2.14 -6.56
C GLU A 93 -4.37 -1.58 -7.30
N LYS A 94 -5.50 -2.28 -7.27
CA LYS A 94 -6.74 -1.92 -7.97
C LYS A 94 -7.71 -1.12 -7.11
N SER A 95 -7.36 -0.84 -5.85
CA SER A 95 -8.24 -0.12 -4.94
C SER A 95 -7.47 0.82 -4.01
N SER A 96 -8.16 1.81 -3.50
CA SER A 96 -7.71 2.56 -2.33
C SER A 96 -7.82 1.71 -1.06
N LEU A 97 -7.23 2.20 0.03
CA LEU A 97 -7.65 1.76 1.37
C LEU A 97 -9.16 1.96 1.53
N CYS A 98 -9.80 0.99 2.18
CA CYS A 98 -11.23 0.98 2.37
C CYS A 98 -11.61 1.45 3.77
N GLY A 99 -12.37 2.53 3.87
CA GLY A 99 -12.80 3.08 5.15
C GLY A 99 -13.36 4.48 5.04
N TYR A 100 -13.58 5.08 6.20
CA TYR A 100 -14.08 6.44 6.32
C TYR A 100 -13.46 7.12 7.53
N ILE A 101 -13.51 8.44 7.53
CA ILE A 101 -13.17 9.25 8.68
C ILE A 101 -14.40 9.43 9.57
N SER A 102 -14.23 9.09 10.85
CA SER A 102 -15.19 9.36 11.91
C SER A 102 -14.77 10.61 12.66
N TYR A 103 -15.67 11.59 12.77
CA TYR A 103 -15.44 12.83 13.49
C TYR A 103 -16.37 12.94 14.70
N THR A 104 -15.79 13.13 15.88
CA THR A 104 -16.54 13.32 17.13
C THR A 104 -16.48 14.79 17.55
N LYS A 105 -17.60 15.52 17.39
CA LYS A 105 -17.70 16.95 17.75
C LYS A 105 -17.38 17.25 19.20
N SER A 106 -17.74 16.36 20.12
CA SER A 106 -17.54 16.56 21.57
C SER A 106 -16.07 16.57 21.99
N THR A 107 -15.23 15.79 21.31
CA THR A 107 -13.79 15.65 21.61
C THR A 107 -12.90 16.30 20.55
N ASN A 108 -13.51 16.82 19.48
CA ASN A 108 -12.83 17.30 18.27
C ASN A 108 -11.82 16.29 17.70
N GLU A 109 -12.17 15.01 17.77
CA GLU A 109 -11.29 13.90 17.39
C GLU A 109 -11.66 13.36 16.01
N VAL A 110 -10.63 13.15 15.18
CA VAL A 110 -10.72 12.60 13.83
C VAL A 110 -10.03 11.24 13.85
N THR A 111 -10.75 10.19 13.46
CA THR A 111 -10.22 8.83 13.48
C THR A 111 -10.53 8.11 12.18
N TRP A 112 -9.55 7.34 11.68
CA TRP A 112 -9.77 6.43 10.57
C TRP A 112 -10.47 5.16 11.04
N VAL A 113 -11.56 4.80 10.35
CA VAL A 113 -12.28 3.54 10.56
C VAL A 113 -12.16 2.69 9.31
N GLU A 114 -11.39 1.60 9.41
CA GLU A 114 -11.23 0.63 8.33
C GLU A 114 -12.52 -0.18 8.10
N GLN A 115 -12.93 -0.31 6.84
CA GLN A 115 -14.12 -1.06 6.43
C GLN A 115 -13.85 -1.89 5.18
N SER A 116 -13.33 -3.09 5.38
CA SER A 116 -13.11 -4.05 4.30
C SER A 116 -14.44 -4.69 3.86
N GLY A 117 -14.79 -4.59 2.57
CA GLY A 117 -15.92 -5.29 1.96
C GLY A 117 -17.14 -4.44 1.60
N SER A 118 -17.17 -3.16 1.99
CA SER A 118 -18.23 -2.23 1.62
C SER A 118 -17.79 -1.35 0.45
N LYS A 119 -18.38 -1.55 -0.75
CA LYS A 119 -18.06 -0.77 -1.96
C LYS A 119 -18.20 0.76 -1.78
N GLN A 120 -19.02 1.20 -0.83
CA GLN A 120 -19.23 2.62 -0.52
C GLN A 120 -18.00 3.30 0.10
N TYR A 121 -17.11 2.54 0.74
CA TYR A 121 -15.94 3.06 1.48
C TYR A 121 -14.61 2.73 0.81
N CYS A 122 -14.65 2.05 -0.35
CA CYS A 122 -13.50 1.76 -1.18
C CYS A 122 -13.60 2.56 -2.47
N ILE A 123 -12.47 3.04 -2.99
CA ILE A 123 -12.40 3.63 -4.32
C ILE A 123 -11.66 2.65 -5.22
N SER A 124 -12.30 2.27 -6.33
CA SER A 124 -11.63 1.49 -7.37
C SER A 124 -10.67 2.38 -8.16
N LEU A 125 -9.46 1.88 -8.35
CA LEU A 125 -8.45 2.46 -9.23
C LEU A 125 -8.44 1.58 -10.48
N GLU A 126 -9.27 1.95 -11.46
CA GLU A 126 -9.25 1.36 -12.81
C GLU A 126 -7.99 1.78 -13.58
#